data_AF-A0A016SJJ6-F1
#
_entry.id   AF-A0A016SJJ6-F1
#
_cell.length_a   1.000
_cell.length_b   1.000
_cell.length_c   1.000
_cell.angle_alpha   90.00
_cell.angle_beta   90.00
_cell.angle_gamma   90.00
#
_symmetry.space_group_name_H-M   'P 1'
#
loop_
_entity.id
_entity.type
_entity.pdbx_description
1 polymer ?
#
loop_
_entity_poly.entity_id
_entity_poly.type
_entity_poly.pdbx_seq_one_letter_code
_entity_poly.pdbx_strand_id
1 'polypeptide(L)'
;MCYLTIGTLCALAGGAIQPFVLILGGWITTVYLQPEEKVGNDKFWNDVMFYVIWLGIAGIAALITSFLQSFFLQRGCVNVVDTIRKEYLAAVLRQDAAWFDENPSGVITSQLNDNIARIQDGMGDKLGLLVRGFSMFFSSVIVCCVISWQITLISLTMGPISAMTLAMLGKVNAVSLSKALSSLTIAASICEESVLNVKTVQSCNGQQHMVQKYSDALRCALKYSVRGHFWMGFFEGLSFFQIYVVIGLALCGFVKKRWRTVISESGGVPVCGRGFDVWRNCSSDMSSDCEVLCSAHQGAGHSLTETLLPISPTGCQVYSPS
;
A
#
# COMPACT_ATOMS: atom_id res chain seq x y z
N MET A 1 -5.11 -3.76 23.03
CA MET A 1 -6.35 -4.04 22.28
C MET A 1 -7.25 -2.82 22.13
N CYS A 2 -7.64 -2.11 23.19
CA CYS A 2 -8.53 -0.93 23.08
C CYS A 2 -7.99 0.20 22.17
N TYR A 3 -6.68 0.44 22.13
CA TYR A 3 -6.11 1.46 21.24
C TYR A 3 -6.25 1.11 19.75
N LEU A 4 -6.21 -0.18 19.39
CA LEU A 4 -6.36 -0.63 18.00
C LEU A 4 -7.81 -0.51 17.53
N THR A 5 -8.79 -0.80 18.39
CA THR A 5 -10.21 -0.63 18.04
C THR A 5 -10.56 0.85 17.85
N ILE A 6 -10.03 1.74 18.69
CA ILE A 6 -10.22 3.18 18.52
C ILE A 6 -9.55 3.68 17.24
N GLY A 7 -8.31 3.25 16.96
CA GLY A 7 -7.59 3.63 15.74
C GLY A 7 -8.30 3.17 14.46
N THR A 8 -8.86 1.96 14.45
CA THR A 8 -9.63 1.45 13.31
C THR A 8 -10.98 2.16 13.13
N LEU A 9 -11.68 2.51 14.21
CA LEU A 9 -12.89 3.35 14.14
C LEU A 9 -12.59 4.74 13.57
N CYS A 10 -11.49 5.37 13.98
CA CYS A 10 -11.02 6.62 13.39
C CYS A 10 -10.68 6.45 11.90
N ALA A 11 -10.03 5.35 11.52
CA ALA A 11 -9.74 5.06 10.10
C ALA A 11 -11.02 4.94 9.26
N LEU A 12 -12.07 4.29 9.79
CA LEU A 12 -13.37 4.18 9.12
C LEU A 12 -14.00 5.57 8.91
N ALA A 13 -14.02 6.42 9.95
CA ALA A 13 -14.52 7.78 9.86
C ALA A 13 -13.71 8.62 8.86
N GLY A 14 -12.37 8.51 8.89
CA GLY A 14 -11.47 9.21 7.98
C GLY A 14 -11.65 8.82 6.50
N GLY A 15 -12.07 7.57 6.24
CA GLY A 15 -12.43 7.10 4.91
C GLY A 15 -13.75 7.68 4.40
N ALA A 16 -14.76 7.81 5.28
CA ALA A 16 -16.09 8.33 4.94
C ALA A 16 -16.12 9.86 4.73
N ILE A 17 -15.17 10.61 5.31
CA ILE A 17 -15.06 12.06 5.12
C ILE A 17 -14.71 12.41 3.67
N GLN A 18 -13.92 11.58 2.96
CA GLN A 18 -13.52 11.90 1.59
C GLN A 18 -14.69 12.00 0.60
N PRO A 19 -15.62 11.02 0.51
CA PRO A 19 -16.77 11.16 -0.38
C PRO A 19 -17.70 12.30 0.06
N PHE A 20 -17.77 12.63 1.34
CA PHE A 20 -18.55 13.78 1.81
C PHE A 20 -18.01 15.10 1.24
N VAL A 21 -16.68 15.29 1.21
CA VAL A 21 -16.05 16.47 0.57
C VAL A 21 -16.37 16.52 -0.93
N LEU A 22 -16.43 15.38 -1.61
CA LEU A 22 -16.80 15.33 -3.03
C LEU A 22 -18.24 15.81 -3.26
N ILE A 23 -19.20 15.39 -2.43
CA ILE A 23 -20.60 15.84 -2.51
C ILE A 23 -20.67 17.36 -2.36
N LEU A 24 -20.04 17.92 -1.31
CA LEU A 24 -20.03 19.37 -1.09
C LEU A 24 -19.44 20.12 -2.29
N GLY A 25 -18.33 19.62 -2.86
CA GLY A 25 -17.75 20.19 -4.08
C GLY A 25 -18.70 20.13 -5.29
N GLY A 26 -19.49 19.06 -5.41
CA GLY A 26 -20.54 18.94 -6.41
C GLY A 26 -21.62 20.01 -6.25
N TRP A 27 -22.10 20.23 -5.03
CA TRP A 27 -23.16 21.19 -4.72
C TRP A 27 -22.70 22.63 -4.95
N ILE A 28 -21.48 22.96 -4.54
CA ILE A 28 -20.84 24.25 -4.83
C ILE A 28 -20.81 24.50 -6.35
N THR A 29 -20.41 23.49 -7.13
CA THR A 29 -20.37 23.59 -8.59
C THR A 29 -21.76 23.83 -9.19
N THR A 30 -22.82 23.22 -8.63
CA THR A 30 -24.19 23.47 -9.10
C THR A 30 -24.66 24.91 -8.86
N VAL A 31 -24.32 25.51 -7.71
CA VAL A 31 -24.63 26.91 -7.40
C VAL A 31 -23.88 27.85 -8.35
N TYR A 32 -22.62 27.56 -8.67
CA TYR A 32 -21.85 28.35 -9.63
C TYR A 32 -22.34 28.25 -11.09
N LEU A 33 -22.95 27.12 -11.48
CA LEU A 33 -23.47 26.88 -12.82
C LEU A 33 -24.85 27.49 -13.06
N GLN A 34 -25.53 28.01 -12.03
CA GLN A 34 -26.81 28.67 -12.21
C GLN A 34 -26.64 29.99 -13.00
N PRO A 35 -27.53 30.26 -13.98
CA PRO A 35 -27.45 31.44 -14.83
C PRO A 35 -27.99 32.72 -14.17
N GLU A 36 -28.41 32.69 -12.90
CA GLU A 36 -28.88 33.88 -12.18
C GLU A 36 -27.77 34.94 -12.01
N GLU A 37 -28.16 36.21 -11.92
CA GLU A 37 -27.27 37.35 -11.74
C GLU A 37 -26.45 37.20 -10.45
N LYS A 38 -25.14 36.97 -10.60
CA LYS A 38 -24.22 36.62 -9.50
C LYS A 38 -23.79 37.83 -8.65
N VAL A 39 -24.08 39.04 -9.10
CA VAL A 39 -23.60 40.28 -8.49
C VAL A 39 -24.77 40.95 -7.78
N GLY A 40 -24.72 41.02 -6.45
CA GLY A 40 -25.74 41.68 -5.62
C GLY A 40 -26.86 40.79 -5.06
N ASN A 41 -26.81 39.47 -5.28
CA ASN A 41 -27.77 38.53 -4.70
C ASN A 41 -27.26 37.95 -3.37
N ASP A 42 -27.81 38.42 -2.25
CA ASP A 42 -27.45 37.95 -0.91
C ASP A 42 -27.70 36.45 -0.69
N LYS A 43 -28.65 35.86 -1.43
CA LYS A 43 -28.96 34.43 -1.35
C LYS A 43 -27.81 33.57 -1.87
N PHE A 44 -27.19 33.98 -2.98
CA PHE A 44 -26.03 33.30 -3.55
C PHE A 44 -24.85 33.30 -2.57
N TRP A 45 -24.55 34.45 -1.96
CA TRP A 45 -23.45 34.56 -1.00
C TRP A 45 -23.71 33.73 0.27
N ASN A 46 -24.96 33.68 0.75
CA ASN A 46 -25.31 32.87 1.92
C ASN A 46 -25.18 31.36 1.64
N ASP A 47 -25.68 30.89 0.49
CA ASP A 47 -25.58 29.48 0.09
C ASP A 47 -24.13 29.05 -0.12
N VAL A 48 -23.32 29.85 -0.82
CA VAL A 48 -21.89 29.55 -1.02
C VAL A 48 -21.15 29.54 0.32
N MET A 49 -21.39 30.53 1.19
CA MET A 49 -20.74 30.61 2.49
C MET A 49 -21.11 29.43 3.39
N PHE A 50 -22.36 28.98 3.36
CA PHE A 50 -22.81 27.78 4.06
C PHE A 50 -22.02 26.53 3.61
N TYR A 51 -21.92 26.26 2.29
CA TYR A 51 -21.17 25.10 1.80
C TYR A 51 -19.66 25.19 2.07
N VAL A 52 -19.07 26.40 2.00
CA VAL A 52 -17.65 26.61 2.32
C VAL A 52 -17.36 26.38 3.80
N ILE A 53 -18.25 26.80 4.70
CA ILE A 53 -18.12 26.52 6.15
C ILE A 53 -18.17 25.01 6.40
N TRP A 54 -19.10 24.28 5.77
CA TRP A 54 -19.16 22.82 5.88
C TRP A 54 -17.91 22.12 5.34
N LEU A 55 -17.34 22.64 4.24
CA LEU A 55 -16.08 22.15 3.69
C LEU A 55 -14.92 22.39 4.67
N GLY A 56 -14.88 23.56 5.32
CA GLY A 56 -13.91 23.88 6.36
C GLY A 56 -14.01 22.93 7.57
N ILE A 57 -15.23 22.68 8.07
CA ILE A 57 -15.47 21.73 9.16
C ILE A 57 -15.02 20.31 8.77
N ALA A 58 -15.34 19.88 7.55
CA ALA A 58 -14.89 18.58 7.04
C ALA A 58 -13.37 18.47 6.96
N GLY A 59 -12.67 19.55 6.58
CA GLY A 59 -11.20 19.60 6.56
C GLY A 59 -10.58 19.49 7.96
N ILE A 60 -11.13 20.20 8.95
CA ILE A 60 -10.67 20.11 10.35
C ILE A 60 -10.95 18.70 10.90
N ALA A 61 -12.12 18.14 10.62
CA ALA A 61 -12.47 16.78 11.00
C ALA A 61 -11.49 15.76 10.37
N ALA A 62 -11.16 15.91 9.08
CA ALA A 62 -10.20 15.03 8.39
C ALA A 62 -8.81 15.08 9.03
N LEU A 63 -8.34 16.27 9.42
CA LEU A 63 -7.07 16.44 10.13
C LEU A 63 -7.09 15.73 11.49
N ILE A 64 -8.11 16.00 12.31
CA ILE A 64 -8.22 15.41 13.65
C ILE A 64 -8.32 13.88 13.55
N THR A 65 -9.18 13.37 12.68
CA THR A 65 -9.39 11.93 12.51
C THR A 65 -8.13 11.24 11.98
N SER A 66 -7.41 11.84 11.03
CA SER A 66 -6.16 11.26 10.51
C SER A 66 -5.06 11.27 11.58
N PHE A 67 -4.94 12.35 12.35
CA PHE A 67 -3.98 12.43 13.45
C PHE A 67 -4.26 11.40 14.54
N LEU A 68 -5.53 11.29 14.98
CA LEU A 68 -5.93 10.31 15.99
C LEU A 68 -5.72 8.87 15.47
N GLN A 69 -6.06 8.61 14.20
CA GLN A 69 -5.83 7.31 13.56
C GLN A 69 -4.36 6.89 13.68
N SER A 70 -3.42 7.69 13.17
CA SER A 70 -1.98 7.37 13.20
C SER A 70 -1.48 7.24 14.63
N PHE A 71 -1.87 8.16 15.52
CA PHE A 71 -1.44 8.13 16.93
C PHE A 71 -1.89 6.85 17.65
N PHE A 72 -3.16 6.47 17.52
CA PHE A 72 -3.72 5.29 18.20
C PHE A 72 -3.19 3.98 17.63
N LEU A 73 -3.02 3.87 16.31
CA LEU A 73 -2.44 2.69 15.68
C LEU A 73 -0.97 2.51 16.06
N GLN A 74 -0.17 3.59 16.03
CA GLN A 74 1.23 3.51 16.40
C GLN A 74 1.42 3.18 17.90
N ARG A 75 0.62 3.77 18.78
CA ARG A 75 0.58 3.38 20.21
C ARG A 75 0.14 1.94 20.41
N GLY A 76 -0.84 1.46 19.64
CA GLY A 76 -1.26 0.07 19.64
C GLY A 76 -0.13 -0.88 19.25
N CYS A 77 0.61 -0.53 18.18
CA CYS A 77 1.74 -1.29 17.67
C CYS A 77 2.87 -1.41 18.71
N VAL A 78 3.27 -0.31 19.35
CA VAL A 78 4.33 -0.33 20.37
C VAL A 78 3.98 -1.27 21.53
N ASN A 79 2.74 -1.23 22.02
CA ASN A 79 2.31 -2.13 23.09
C ASN A 79 2.36 -3.61 22.68
N VAL A 80 1.97 -3.93 21.44
CA VAL A 80 2.03 -5.30 20.92
C VAL A 80 3.47 -5.77 20.81
N VAL A 81 4.36 -4.93 20.28
CA VAL A 81 5.80 -5.20 20.18
C VAL A 81 6.42 -5.43 21.55
N ASP A 82 6.07 -4.62 22.55
CA ASP A 82 6.57 -4.79 23.92
C ASP A 82 6.14 -6.12 24.54
N THR A 83 4.89 -6.55 24.31
CA THR A 83 4.43 -7.86 24.76
C THR A 83 5.17 -8.99 24.06
N ILE A 84 5.34 -8.91 22.74
CA ILE A 84 6.09 -9.92 21.95
C ILE A 84 7.53 -10.01 22.46
N ARG A 85 8.19 -8.88 22.71
CA ARG A 85 9.57 -8.85 23.19
C ARG A 85 9.72 -9.50 24.57
N LYS A 86 8.77 -9.29 25.47
CA LYS A 86 8.76 -9.90 26.81
C LYS A 86 8.56 -11.41 26.74
N GLU A 87 7.56 -11.86 25.99
CA GLU A 87 7.28 -13.30 25.82
C GLU A 87 8.42 -14.02 25.11
N TYR A 88 8.99 -13.40 24.07
CA TYR A 88 10.13 -13.95 23.36
C TYR A 88 11.36 -14.08 24.27
N LEU A 89 11.69 -13.04 25.04
CA LEU A 89 12.81 -13.10 25.98
C LEU A 89 12.58 -14.16 27.07
N ALA A 90 11.35 -14.26 27.60
CA ALA A 90 10.98 -15.29 28.57
C ALA A 90 11.10 -16.70 27.99
N ALA A 91 10.74 -16.91 26.73
CA ALA A 91 10.89 -18.18 26.03
C ALA A 91 12.37 -18.53 25.80
N VAL A 92 13.19 -17.58 25.33
CA VAL A 92 14.63 -17.79 25.11
C VAL A 92 15.34 -18.14 26.42
N LEU A 93 15.01 -17.48 27.53
CA LEU A 93 15.61 -17.76 28.85
C LEU A 93 15.24 -19.14 29.43
N ARG A 94 14.19 -19.80 28.91
CA ARG A 94 13.78 -21.14 29.34
C ARG A 94 14.44 -22.28 28.56
N GLN A 95 15.25 -21.94 27.56
CA GLN A 95 15.85 -22.89 26.64
C GLN A 95 17.12 -23.54 27.21
N ASP A 96 17.39 -24.79 26.83
CA ASP A 96 18.53 -25.57 27.32
C ASP A 96 19.88 -25.04 26.79
N ALA A 97 20.96 -25.29 27.54
CA ALA A 97 22.32 -24.89 27.17
C ALA A 97 22.77 -25.45 25.81
N ALA A 98 22.35 -26.68 25.46
CA ALA A 98 22.67 -27.30 24.17
C ALA A 98 22.09 -26.50 22.97
N TRP A 99 20.95 -25.83 23.15
CA TRP A 99 20.37 -25.00 22.10
C TRP A 99 21.15 -23.69 21.89
N PHE A 100 21.74 -23.15 22.97
CA PHE A 100 22.60 -21.96 22.90
C PHE A 100 23.96 -22.25 22.25
N ASP A 101 24.44 -23.49 22.29
CA ASP A 101 25.65 -23.90 21.56
C ASP A 101 25.41 -23.90 20.04
N GLU A 102 24.19 -24.24 19.60
CA GLU A 102 23.81 -24.20 18.17
C GLU A 102 23.42 -22.79 17.70
N ASN A 103 22.91 -21.93 18.59
CA ASN A 103 22.37 -20.62 18.25
C ASN A 103 23.13 -19.49 18.99
N PRO A 104 24.10 -18.82 18.33
CA PRO A 104 24.83 -17.72 18.94
C PRO A 104 23.89 -16.58 19.36
N SER A 105 24.12 -16.03 20.54
CA SER A 105 23.32 -14.93 21.12
C SER A 105 23.17 -13.70 20.21
N GLY A 106 24.21 -13.40 19.41
CA GLY A 106 24.18 -12.32 18.43
C GLY A 106 23.17 -12.53 17.30
N VAL A 107 23.06 -13.77 16.81
CA VAL A 107 22.10 -14.13 15.75
C VAL A 107 20.67 -14.00 16.28
N ILE A 108 20.40 -14.54 17.46
CA ILE A 108 19.06 -14.50 18.09
C ILE A 108 18.59 -13.05 18.28
N THR A 109 19.49 -12.16 18.74
CA THR A 109 19.15 -10.75 18.98
C THR A 109 18.91 -10.00 17.67
N SER A 110 19.72 -10.25 16.63
CA SER A 110 19.52 -9.65 15.31
C SER A 110 18.20 -10.09 14.67
N GLN A 111 17.90 -11.39 14.68
CA GLN A 111 16.66 -11.94 14.15
C GLN A 111 15.43 -11.40 14.88
N LEU A 112 15.49 -11.26 16.21
CA LEU A 112 14.41 -10.66 16.98
C LEU A 112 14.15 -9.21 16.55
N ASN A 113 15.20 -8.40 16.44
CA ASN A 113 15.07 -7.00 16.04
C ASN A 113 14.52 -6.87 14.61
N ASP A 114 15.00 -7.69 13.67
CA ASP A 114 14.52 -7.70 12.29
C ASP A 114 13.04 -8.13 12.22
N ASN A 115 12.65 -9.16 12.96
CA ASN A 115 11.26 -9.62 13.01
C ASN A 115 10.34 -8.55 13.65
N ILE A 116 10.78 -7.90 14.74
CA ILE A 116 10.05 -6.81 15.36
C ILE A 116 9.88 -5.63 14.39
N ALA A 117 10.95 -5.24 13.69
CA ALA A 117 10.90 -4.15 12.72
C ALA A 117 9.88 -4.43 11.60
N ARG A 118 9.89 -5.66 11.06
CA ARG A 118 8.92 -6.09 10.03
C ARG A 118 7.48 -6.09 10.54
N ILE A 119 7.25 -6.52 11.78
CA ILE A 119 5.92 -6.48 12.41
C ILE A 119 5.47 -5.03 12.60
N GLN A 120 6.37 -4.15 13.03
CA GLN A 120 6.08 -2.75 13.25
C GLN A 120 5.73 -2.03 11.95
N ASP A 121 6.47 -2.30 10.88
CA ASP A 121 6.18 -1.79 9.53
C ASP A 121 4.82 -2.27 9.02
N GLY A 122 4.48 -3.55 9.25
CA GLY A 122 3.22 -4.11 8.81
C GLY A 122 2.01 -3.65 9.62
N MET A 123 2.14 -3.51 10.94
CA MET A 123 1.01 -3.24 11.85
C MET A 123 0.74 -1.77 12.11
N GLY A 124 1.73 -0.89 11.95
CA GLY A 124 1.62 0.53 12.25
C GLY A 124 0.66 1.27 11.31
N ASP A 125 1.22 2.04 10.38
CA ASP A 125 0.41 2.87 9.48
C ASP A 125 -0.28 2.07 8.38
N LYS A 126 0.34 0.99 7.89
CA LYS A 126 -0.15 0.21 6.75
C LYS A 126 -1.53 -0.39 7.01
N LEU A 127 -1.76 -1.02 8.17
CA LEU A 127 -3.10 -1.51 8.54
C LEU A 127 -4.15 -0.40 8.57
N GLY A 128 -3.77 0.79 9.05
CA GLY A 128 -4.65 1.96 9.05
C GLY A 128 -5.05 2.39 7.65
N LEU A 129 -4.09 2.43 6.73
CA LEU A 129 -4.32 2.73 5.31
C LEU A 129 -5.23 1.70 4.64
N LEU A 130 -5.02 0.40 4.89
CA LEU A 130 -5.90 -0.65 4.37
C LEU A 130 -7.36 -0.46 4.81
N VAL A 131 -7.59 -0.29 6.12
CA VAL A 131 -8.95 -0.12 6.68
C VAL A 131 -9.60 1.16 6.17
N ARG A 132 -8.84 2.26 6.11
CA ARG A 132 -9.32 3.53 5.55
C ARG A 132 -9.68 3.38 4.07
N GLY A 133 -8.90 2.63 3.30
CA GLY A 133 -9.16 2.36 1.89
C GLY A 133 -10.42 1.53 1.65
N PHE A 134 -10.67 0.50 2.45
CA PHE A 134 -11.93 -0.23 2.41
C PHE A 134 -13.12 0.69 2.74
N SER A 135 -13.03 1.48 3.81
CA SER A 135 -14.09 2.44 4.18
C SER A 135 -14.37 3.44 3.07
N MET A 136 -13.32 4.03 2.49
CA MET A 136 -13.43 4.96 1.37
C MET A 136 -14.10 4.31 0.17
N PHE A 137 -13.74 3.07 -0.18
CA PHE A 137 -14.34 2.35 -1.30
C PHE A 137 -15.84 2.14 -1.10
N PHE A 138 -16.25 1.55 0.03
CA PHE A 138 -17.65 1.28 0.31
C PHE A 138 -18.48 2.57 0.42
N SER A 139 -17.99 3.57 1.14
CA SER A 139 -18.67 4.85 1.27
C SER A 139 -18.83 5.57 -0.07
N SER A 140 -17.81 5.54 -0.94
CA SER A 140 -17.88 6.13 -2.27
C SER A 140 -18.89 5.42 -3.18
N VAL A 141 -18.91 4.08 -3.16
CA VAL A 141 -19.89 3.29 -3.95
C VAL A 141 -21.32 3.57 -3.50
N ILE A 142 -21.56 3.59 -2.18
CA ILE A 142 -22.89 3.89 -1.61
C ILE A 142 -23.35 5.29 -2.04
N VAL A 143 -22.50 6.31 -1.85
CA VAL A 143 -22.82 7.70 -2.23
C VAL A 143 -23.10 7.83 -3.73
N CYS A 144 -22.29 7.22 -4.58
CA CYS A 144 -22.50 7.26 -6.03
C CYS A 144 -23.84 6.63 -6.42
N CYS A 145 -24.18 5.47 -5.82
CA CYS A 145 -25.40 4.74 -6.11
C CYS A 145 -26.66 5.55 -5.73
N VAL A 146 -26.61 6.29 -4.61
CA VAL A 146 -27.70 7.16 -4.15
C VAL A 146 -27.93 8.32 -5.11
N ILE A 147 -26.87 8.98 -5.61
CA ILE A 147 -27.00 10.14 -6.50
C ILE A 147 -27.46 9.72 -7.90
N SER A 148 -26.86 8.67 -8.47
CA SER A 148 -27.13 8.29 -9.86
C SER A 148 -26.76 6.84 -10.17
N TRP A 149 -27.66 5.92 -9.81
CA TRP A 149 -27.49 4.48 -10.03
C TRP A 149 -27.08 4.08 -11.47
N GLN A 150 -27.56 4.79 -12.49
CA GLN A 150 -27.25 4.50 -13.90
C GLN A 150 -25.79 4.78 -14.28
N ILE A 151 -25.17 5.84 -13.73
CA ILE A 151 -23.77 6.18 -14.02
C ILE A 151 -22.86 5.29 -13.18
N THR A 152 -23.27 5.02 -11.94
CA THR A 152 -22.56 4.12 -11.03
C THR A 152 -22.46 2.70 -11.57
N LEU A 153 -23.52 2.14 -12.18
CA LEU A 153 -23.46 0.80 -12.78
C LEU A 153 -22.40 0.70 -13.89
N ILE A 154 -22.26 1.74 -14.73
CA ILE A 154 -21.25 1.78 -15.78
C ILE A 154 -19.85 1.81 -15.16
N SER A 155 -19.62 2.68 -14.17
CA SER A 155 -18.34 2.74 -13.46
C SER A 155 -18.03 1.45 -12.67
N LEU A 156 -19.05 0.77 -12.14
CA LEU A 156 -18.89 -0.46 -11.38
C LEU A 156 -18.39 -1.62 -12.26
N THR A 157 -18.79 -1.67 -13.53
CA THR A 157 -18.26 -2.66 -14.48
C THR A 157 -16.78 -2.46 -14.82
N MET A 158 -16.27 -1.23 -14.69
CA MET A 158 -14.85 -0.92 -14.92
C MET A 158 -14.00 -1.18 -13.67
N GLY A 159 -14.60 -1.16 -12.48
CA GLY A 159 -13.97 -1.53 -11.22
C GLY A 159 -13.20 -2.87 -11.23
N PRO A 160 -13.80 -4.01 -11.60
CA PRO A 160 -13.11 -5.30 -11.63
C PRO A 160 -12.00 -5.35 -12.70
N ILE A 161 -12.17 -4.64 -13.82
CA ILE A 161 -11.16 -4.55 -14.86
C ILE A 161 -9.91 -3.83 -14.33
N SER A 162 -10.10 -2.72 -13.61
CA SER A 162 -9.00 -2.00 -12.96
C SER A 162 -8.40 -2.78 -11.78
N ALA A 163 -9.20 -3.49 -10.99
CA ALA A 163 -8.68 -4.35 -9.94
C ALA A 163 -7.80 -5.48 -10.51
N MET A 164 -8.18 -6.04 -11.66
CA MET A 164 -7.40 -7.08 -12.35
C MET A 164 -6.07 -6.53 -12.88
N THR A 165 -6.03 -5.33 -13.45
CA THR A 165 -4.77 -4.72 -13.92
C THR A 165 -3.84 -4.38 -12.76
N LEU A 166 -4.36 -3.86 -11.65
CA LEU A 166 -3.57 -3.61 -10.44
C LEU A 166 -3.01 -4.92 -9.84
N ALA A 167 -3.82 -5.97 -9.78
CA ALA A 167 -3.35 -7.27 -9.29
C ALA A 167 -2.25 -7.86 -10.18
N MET A 168 -2.33 -7.68 -11.50
CA MET A 168 -1.28 -8.09 -12.43
C MET A 168 -0.01 -7.25 -12.27
N LEU A 169 -0.15 -5.94 -12.12
CA LEU A 169 0.97 -5.02 -11.84
C LEU A 169 1.73 -5.45 -10.58
N GLY A 170 1.01 -5.66 -9.46
CA GLY A 170 1.61 -6.09 -8.19
C GLY A 170 2.34 -7.44 -8.30
N LYS A 171 1.77 -8.42 -9.01
CA LYS A 171 2.43 -9.71 -9.26
C LYS A 171 3.70 -9.57 -10.09
N VAL A 172 3.63 -8.81 -11.18
CA VAL A 172 4.79 -8.56 -12.04
C VAL A 172 5.89 -7.82 -11.27
N ASN A 173 5.50 -6.89 -10.39
CA ASN A 173 6.44 -6.18 -9.54
C ASN A 173 7.17 -7.14 -8.59
N ALA A 174 6.41 -7.88 -7.78
CA ALA A 174 6.98 -8.81 -6.81
C ALA A 174 7.94 -9.84 -7.46
N VAL A 175 7.55 -10.41 -8.60
CA VAL A 175 8.39 -11.40 -9.32
C VAL A 175 9.64 -10.76 -9.91
N SER A 176 9.52 -9.56 -10.49
CA SER A 176 10.66 -8.87 -11.10
C SER A 176 11.65 -8.40 -10.05
N LEU A 177 11.15 -7.85 -8.94
CA LEU A 177 11.94 -7.41 -7.80
C LEU A 177 12.69 -8.58 -7.17
N SER A 178 12.01 -9.70 -6.90
CA SER A 178 12.63 -10.89 -6.34
C SER A 178 13.80 -11.41 -7.20
N LYS A 179 13.61 -11.49 -8.52
CA LYS A 179 14.67 -11.93 -9.46
C LYS A 179 15.83 -10.93 -9.52
N ALA A 180 15.53 -9.63 -9.55
CA ALA A 180 16.56 -8.59 -9.55
C ALA A 180 17.40 -8.63 -8.26
N LEU A 181 16.75 -8.75 -7.10
CA LEU A 181 17.42 -8.87 -5.81
C LEU A 181 18.29 -10.12 -5.73
N SER A 182 17.80 -11.28 -6.18
CA SER A 182 18.60 -12.51 -6.17
C SER A 182 19.88 -12.40 -7.01
N SER A 183 19.81 -11.75 -8.17
CA SER A 183 20.99 -11.50 -9.01
C SER A 183 21.95 -10.50 -8.36
N LEU A 184 21.40 -9.50 -7.66
CA LEU A 184 22.18 -8.50 -6.96
C LEU A 184 22.90 -9.09 -5.74
N THR A 185 22.29 -10.04 -5.03
CA THR A 185 22.93 -10.78 -3.94
C THR A 185 24.14 -11.56 -4.41
N ILE A 186 24.09 -12.17 -5.60
CA ILE A 186 25.24 -12.86 -6.21
C ILE A 186 26.36 -11.86 -6.55
N ALA A 187 26.02 -10.69 -7.10
CA ALA A 187 27.02 -9.65 -7.35
C ALA A 187 27.65 -9.14 -6.04
N ALA A 188 26.85 -8.98 -4.99
CA ALA A 188 27.32 -8.58 -3.66
C ALA A 188 28.28 -9.62 -3.06
N SER A 189 27.97 -10.93 -3.16
CA SER A 189 28.84 -11.99 -2.66
C SER A 189 30.19 -12.04 -3.39
N ILE A 190 30.20 -11.82 -4.71
CA ILE A 190 31.44 -11.71 -5.50
C ILE A 190 32.27 -10.51 -5.02
N CYS A 191 31.63 -9.36 -4.80
CA CYS A 191 32.31 -8.18 -4.28
C CYS A 191 32.92 -8.44 -2.89
N GLU A 192 32.14 -9.04 -2.00
CA GLU A 192 32.56 -9.40 -0.65
C GLU A 192 33.76 -10.37 -0.65
N GLU A 193 33.71 -11.43 -1.46
CA GLU A 193 34.81 -12.38 -1.63
C GLU A 193 36.10 -11.69 -2.12
N SER A 194 35.96 -10.74 -3.04
CA SER A 194 37.07 -9.95 -3.60
C SER A 194 37.73 -9.07 -2.54
N VAL A 195 36.91 -8.40 -1.72
CA VAL A 195 37.35 -7.46 -0.71
C VAL A 195 38.00 -8.19 0.46
N LEU A 196 37.41 -9.30 0.92
CA LEU A 196 37.95 -10.12 2.00
C LEU A 196 39.30 -10.74 1.62
N ASN A 197 39.48 -11.15 0.36
CA ASN A 197 40.69 -11.81 -0.12
C ASN A 197 41.60 -10.91 -0.97
N VAL A 198 41.61 -9.60 -0.70
CA VAL A 198 42.32 -8.61 -1.54
C VAL A 198 43.81 -8.95 -1.74
N LYS A 199 44.50 -9.48 -0.72
CA LYS A 199 45.92 -9.86 -0.81
C LYS A 199 46.14 -11.01 -1.79
N THR A 200 45.23 -11.99 -1.81
CA THR A 200 45.28 -13.15 -2.72
C THR A 200 44.95 -12.74 -4.15
N VAL A 201 43.96 -11.87 -4.35
CA VAL A 201 43.63 -11.33 -5.68
C VAL A 201 44.79 -10.53 -6.24
N GLN A 202 45.49 -9.76 -5.40
CA GLN A 202 46.66 -9.00 -5.79
C GLN A 202 47.87 -9.89 -6.10
N SER A 203 48.14 -10.92 -5.29
CA SER A 203 49.27 -11.84 -5.53
C SER A 203 49.09 -12.68 -6.80
N CYS A 204 47.84 -13.04 -7.15
CA CYS A 204 47.51 -13.74 -8.38
C CYS A 204 47.31 -12.81 -9.60
N ASN A 205 47.45 -11.49 -9.44
CA ASN A 205 47.19 -10.48 -10.47
C ASN A 205 45.79 -10.63 -11.13
N GLY A 206 44.80 -11.06 -10.35
CA GLY A 206 43.46 -11.45 -10.81
C GLY A 206 42.42 -10.32 -10.80
N GLN A 207 42.84 -9.07 -10.60
CA GLN A 207 41.94 -7.93 -10.39
C GLN A 207 40.96 -7.73 -11.57
N GLN A 208 41.46 -7.78 -12.81
CA GLN A 208 40.61 -7.59 -13.98
C GLN A 208 39.59 -8.72 -14.15
N HIS A 209 39.96 -9.95 -13.82
CA HIS A 209 39.05 -11.09 -13.90
C HIS A 209 37.87 -10.92 -12.92
N MET A 210 38.16 -10.47 -11.70
CA MET A 210 37.13 -10.27 -10.69
C MET A 210 36.19 -9.10 -11.03
N VAL A 211 36.73 -8.02 -11.59
CA VAL A 211 35.94 -6.89 -12.12
C VAL A 211 35.01 -7.35 -13.25
N GLN A 212 35.51 -8.16 -14.18
CA GLN A 212 34.69 -8.72 -15.26
C GLN A 212 33.56 -9.59 -14.69
N LYS A 213 33.88 -10.51 -13.77
CA LYS A 213 32.90 -11.39 -13.10
C LYS A 213 31.82 -10.59 -12.37
N TYR A 214 32.18 -9.54 -11.65
CA TYR A 214 31.23 -8.63 -11.01
C TYR A 214 30.36 -7.90 -12.05
N SER A 215 30.96 -7.38 -13.12
CA SER A 215 30.25 -6.66 -14.18
C SER A 215 29.23 -7.54 -14.91
N ASP A 216 29.53 -8.83 -15.12
CA ASP A 216 28.62 -9.77 -15.77
C ASP A 216 27.44 -10.14 -14.87
N ALA A 217 27.69 -10.34 -13.56
CA ALA A 217 26.62 -10.52 -12.58
C ALA A 217 25.69 -9.29 -12.53
N LEU A 218 26.26 -8.08 -12.60
CA LEU A 218 25.49 -6.83 -12.60
C LEU A 218 24.67 -6.65 -13.89
N ARG A 219 25.20 -7.05 -15.06
CA ARG A 219 24.45 -7.03 -16.34
C ARG A 219 23.25 -7.97 -16.30
N CYS A 220 23.37 -9.13 -15.68
CA CYS A 220 22.26 -10.05 -15.48
C CYS A 220 21.15 -9.40 -14.63
N ALA A 221 21.52 -8.79 -13.49
CA ALA A 221 20.57 -8.05 -12.64
C ALA A 221 19.88 -6.91 -13.40
N LEU A 222 20.65 -6.12 -14.16
CA LEU A 222 20.13 -5.02 -14.97
C LEU A 222 19.10 -5.49 -16.00
N LYS A 223 19.36 -6.61 -16.68
CA LYS A 223 18.42 -7.17 -17.68
C LYS A 223 17.08 -7.56 -17.05
N TYR A 224 17.08 -8.14 -15.85
CA TYR A 224 15.85 -8.47 -15.12
C TYR A 224 15.11 -7.21 -14.67
N SER A 225 15.83 -6.22 -14.14
CA SER A 225 15.23 -4.95 -13.72
C SER A 225 14.61 -4.19 -14.90
N VAL A 226 15.33 -4.03 -16.01
CA VAL A 226 14.82 -3.34 -17.21
C VAL A 226 13.58 -4.04 -17.79
N ARG A 227 13.60 -5.38 -17.87
CA ARG A 227 12.43 -6.15 -18.32
C ARG A 227 11.25 -5.97 -17.35
N GLY A 228 11.50 -5.99 -16.05
CA GLY A 228 10.48 -5.78 -15.02
C GLY A 228 9.82 -4.41 -15.12
N HIS A 229 10.62 -3.35 -15.14
CA HIS A 229 10.13 -1.97 -15.24
C HIS A 229 9.40 -1.69 -16.55
N PHE A 230 9.81 -2.31 -17.66
CA PHE A 230 9.06 -2.22 -18.92
C PHE A 230 7.63 -2.75 -18.77
N TRP A 231 7.46 -3.93 -18.16
CA TRP A 231 6.13 -4.49 -17.91
C TRP A 231 5.34 -3.67 -16.89
N MET A 232 5.98 -3.17 -15.83
CA MET A 232 5.33 -2.27 -14.87
C MET A 232 4.78 -1.03 -15.56
N GLY A 233 5.60 -0.33 -16.34
CA GLY A 233 5.20 0.87 -17.06
C GLY A 233 4.07 0.60 -18.07
N PHE A 234 4.05 -0.58 -18.70
CA PHE A 234 2.95 -0.99 -19.56
C PHE A 234 1.62 -1.13 -18.80
N PHE A 235 1.62 -1.81 -17.65
CA PHE A 235 0.40 -1.96 -16.82
C PHE A 235 -0.05 -0.65 -16.18
N GLU A 236 0.89 0.21 -15.81
CA GLU A 236 0.61 1.57 -15.31
C GLU A 236 -0.03 2.43 -16.40
N GLY A 237 0.53 2.43 -17.62
CA GLY A 237 -0.04 3.12 -18.77
C GLY A 237 -1.43 2.60 -19.14
N LEU A 238 -1.64 1.27 -19.09
CA LEU A 238 -2.95 0.66 -19.28
C LEU A 238 -3.96 1.14 -18.21
N SER A 239 -3.51 1.26 -16.97
CA SER A 239 -4.35 1.78 -15.88
C SER A 239 -4.74 3.23 -16.16
N PHE A 240 -3.81 4.09 -16.61
CA PHE A 240 -4.14 5.46 -16.99
C PHE A 240 -5.15 5.55 -18.13
N PHE A 241 -4.98 4.72 -19.16
CA PHE A 241 -5.89 4.66 -20.29
C PHE A 241 -7.32 4.31 -19.85
N GLN A 242 -7.49 3.34 -18.96
CA GLN A 242 -8.80 2.95 -18.44
C GLN A 242 -9.54 4.12 -17.76
N ILE A 243 -8.82 4.96 -17.01
CA ILE A 243 -9.40 6.13 -16.32
C ILE A 243 -10.00 7.10 -17.31
N TYR A 244 -9.22 7.46 -18.34
CA TYR A 244 -9.67 8.43 -19.34
C TYR A 244 -10.86 7.89 -20.12
N VAL A 245 -10.91 6.58 -20.37
CA VAL A 245 -12.08 5.92 -20.95
C VAL A 245 -13.29 6.03 -20.03
N VAL A 246 -13.15 5.79 -18.72
CA VAL A 246 -14.24 5.93 -17.73
C VAL A 246 -14.75 7.37 -17.68
N ILE A 247 -13.85 8.36 -17.59
CA ILE A 247 -14.20 9.78 -17.57
C ILE A 247 -14.92 10.17 -18.88
N GLY A 248 -14.39 9.73 -20.02
CA GLY A 248 -14.98 10.00 -21.34
C GLY A 248 -16.38 9.41 -21.50
N LEU A 249 -16.58 8.15 -21.08
CA LEU A 249 -17.88 7.50 -21.07
C LEU A 249 -18.87 8.18 -20.10
N ALA A 250 -18.40 8.60 -18.92
CA ALA A 250 -19.22 9.32 -17.95
C ALA A 250 -19.70 10.67 -18.50
N LEU A 251 -18.82 11.43 -19.16
CA LEU A 251 -19.16 12.70 -19.82
C LEU A 251 -20.12 12.49 -21.00
N CYS A 252 -19.86 11.49 -21.87
CA CYS A 252 -20.74 11.16 -22.98
C CYS A 252 -22.13 10.74 -22.49
N GLY A 253 -22.19 9.92 -21.43
CA GLY A 253 -23.42 9.52 -20.75
C GLY A 253 -24.18 10.72 -20.18
N PHE A 254 -23.47 11.67 -19.55
CA PHE A 254 -24.06 12.91 -19.06
C PHE A 254 -24.65 13.77 -20.18
N VAL A 255 -23.89 14.02 -21.24
CA VAL A 255 -24.36 14.79 -22.41
C VAL A 255 -25.60 14.13 -22.99
N LYS A 256 -25.56 12.81 -23.24
CA LYS A 256 -26.71 12.05 -23.78
C LYS A 256 -27.95 12.11 -22.89
N LYS A 257 -27.80 12.18 -21.56
CA LYS A 257 -28.92 12.38 -20.63
C LYS A 257 -29.41 13.83 -20.62
N ARG A 258 -28.51 14.81 -20.66
CA ARG A 258 -28.84 16.24 -20.73
C ARG A 258 -29.69 16.56 -21.96
N TRP A 259 -29.41 15.92 -23.11
CA TRP A 259 -30.20 16.04 -24.34
C TRP A 259 -31.59 15.37 -24.26
N ARG A 260 -31.85 14.48 -23.28
CA ARG A 260 -33.10 13.72 -23.16
C ARG A 260 -34.09 14.28 -22.13
N THR A 261 -33.84 15.49 -21.61
CA THR A 261 -34.78 16.27 -20.79
C THR A 261 -35.27 15.56 -19.52
N VAL A 262 -34.39 14.83 -18.80
CA VAL A 262 -34.72 14.30 -17.48
C VAL A 262 -33.52 14.47 -16.55
N ILE A 263 -33.71 15.34 -15.55
CA ILE A 263 -32.89 15.64 -14.35
C ILE A 263 -32.05 16.95 -14.40
N SER A 264 -32.46 17.84 -13.49
CA SER A 264 -31.83 19.09 -13.07
C SER A 264 -30.87 18.86 -11.90
N GLU A 265 -29.93 17.92 -12.04
CA GLU A 265 -28.91 17.68 -11.01
C GLU A 265 -27.54 17.61 -11.67
N SER A 266 -26.99 18.79 -11.94
CA SER A 266 -25.68 18.98 -12.58
C SER A 266 -24.50 18.56 -11.69
N GLY A 267 -24.75 18.11 -10.44
CA GLY A 267 -23.73 17.80 -9.45
C GLY A 267 -23.22 16.36 -9.45
N GLY A 268 -23.97 15.38 -9.97
CA GLY A 268 -23.64 13.95 -9.78
C GLY A 268 -22.46 13.40 -10.59
N VAL A 269 -22.19 13.98 -11.76
CA VAL A 269 -21.16 13.49 -12.70
C VAL A 269 -19.73 13.85 -12.28
N PRO A 270 -19.42 15.10 -11.87
CA PRO A 270 -18.08 15.40 -11.34
C PRO A 270 -17.80 14.69 -10.01
N VAL A 271 -18.84 14.23 -9.29
CA VAL A 271 -18.71 13.47 -8.03
C VAL A 271 -18.38 12.00 -8.31
N CYS A 272 -19.09 11.34 -9.23
CA CYS A 272 -18.81 9.94 -9.60
C CYS A 272 -17.45 9.78 -10.31
N GLY A 273 -17.05 10.73 -11.17
CA GLY A 273 -15.75 10.70 -11.84
C GLY A 273 -14.58 10.86 -10.86
N ARG A 274 -14.65 11.88 -10.00
CA ARG A 274 -13.61 12.12 -8.96
C ARG A 274 -13.58 11.05 -7.88
N GLY A 275 -14.70 10.37 -7.60
CA GLY A 275 -14.74 9.22 -6.71
C GLY A 275 -13.85 8.06 -7.18
N PHE A 276 -13.76 7.85 -8.51
CA PHE A 276 -12.87 6.82 -9.08
C PHE A 276 -11.39 7.22 -9.01
N ASP A 277 -11.07 8.51 -9.12
CA ASP A 277 -9.71 9.03 -8.92
C ASP A 277 -9.26 8.93 -7.46
N VAL A 278 -10.18 9.19 -6.54
CA VAL A 278 -9.98 9.00 -5.10
C VAL A 278 -9.76 7.52 -4.75
N TRP A 279 -10.58 6.62 -5.29
CA TRP A 279 -10.37 5.18 -5.13
C TRP A 279 -9.02 4.73 -5.69
N ARG A 280 -8.61 5.29 -6.84
CA ARG A 280 -7.32 4.96 -7.44
C ARG A 280 -6.14 5.48 -6.64
N ASN A 281 -6.13 6.74 -6.22
CA ASN A 281 -5.05 7.27 -5.38
C ASN A 281 -4.90 6.42 -4.12
N CYS A 282 -6.03 6.02 -3.51
CA CYS A 282 -6.02 5.10 -2.39
C CYS A 282 -5.53 3.69 -2.77
N SER A 283 -5.87 3.17 -3.94
CA SER A 283 -5.36 1.89 -4.44
C SER A 283 -3.88 1.92 -4.83
N SER A 284 -3.37 3.08 -5.27
CA SER A 284 -1.97 3.32 -5.60
C SER A 284 -1.12 3.47 -4.34
N ASP A 285 -1.64 4.19 -3.33
CA ASP A 285 -1.07 4.20 -1.98
C ASP A 285 -1.06 2.78 -1.40
N MET A 286 -2.19 2.06 -1.51
CA MET A 286 -2.31 0.68 -1.04
C MET A 286 -1.42 -0.29 -1.82
N SER A 287 -1.17 -0.08 -3.12
CA SER A 287 -0.23 -0.87 -3.93
C SER A 287 1.21 -0.63 -3.50
N SER A 288 1.61 0.63 -3.33
CA SER A 288 2.96 0.99 -2.85
C SER A 288 3.21 0.42 -1.46
N ASP A 289 2.17 0.41 -0.62
CA ASP A 289 2.20 -0.12 0.73
C ASP A 289 2.18 -1.65 0.78
N CYS A 290 1.41 -2.29 -0.10
CA CYS A 290 1.43 -3.74 -0.31
C CYS A 290 2.77 -4.22 -0.87
N GLU A 291 3.47 -3.42 -1.68
CA GLU A 291 4.83 -3.73 -2.15
C GLU A 291 5.85 -3.73 -1.01
N VAL A 292 5.75 -2.76 -0.09
CA VAL A 292 6.56 -2.72 1.14
C VAL A 292 6.23 -3.93 2.04
N LEU A 293 4.95 -4.24 2.22
CA LEU A 293 4.48 -5.41 2.98
C LEU A 293 4.90 -6.74 2.35
N CYS A 294 4.86 -6.88 1.03
CA CYS A 294 5.26 -8.09 0.32
C CYS A 294 6.79 -8.29 0.41
N SER A 295 7.55 -7.21 0.34
CA SER A 295 9.00 -7.19 0.59
C SER A 295 9.32 -7.59 2.04
N ALA A 296 8.55 -7.10 3.02
CA ALA A 296 8.69 -7.47 4.42
C ALA A 296 8.30 -8.95 4.67
N HIS A 297 7.24 -9.45 4.03
CA HIS A 297 6.75 -10.83 4.16
C HIS A 297 7.69 -11.86 3.52
N GLN A 298 8.32 -11.56 2.38
CA GLN A 298 9.31 -12.45 1.77
C GLN A 298 10.57 -12.58 2.63
N GLY A 299 10.95 -11.52 3.36
CA GLY A 299 12.01 -11.59 4.37
C GLY A 299 11.60 -12.37 5.63
N ALA A 300 10.39 -12.14 6.15
CA ALA A 300 9.89 -12.75 7.39
C ALA A 300 9.54 -14.24 7.23
N GLY A 301 8.97 -14.63 6.08
CA GLY A 301 8.58 -16.01 5.81
C GLY A 301 9.76 -16.97 5.81
N HIS A 302 10.93 -16.56 5.32
CA HIS A 302 12.13 -17.40 5.36
C HIS A 302 12.64 -17.59 6.80
N SER A 303 12.74 -16.52 7.60
CA SER A 303 13.21 -16.63 9.00
C SER A 303 12.21 -17.33 9.92
N LEU A 304 10.91 -17.06 9.82
CA LEU A 304 9.90 -17.65 10.72
C LEU A 304 9.67 -19.13 10.44
N THR A 305 9.75 -19.57 9.18
CA THR A 305 9.61 -21.00 8.85
C THR A 305 10.81 -21.80 9.33
N GLU A 306 12.02 -21.21 9.37
CA GLU A 306 13.21 -21.83 9.96
C GLU A 306 13.21 -21.83 11.50
N THR A 307 12.64 -20.81 12.17
CA THR A 307 12.61 -20.73 13.65
C THR A 307 11.40 -21.40 14.31
N LEU A 308 10.27 -21.58 13.63
CA LEU A 308 9.08 -22.25 14.19
C LEU A 308 9.05 -23.77 13.95
N LEU A 309 9.87 -24.32 13.04
CA LEU A 309 9.90 -25.76 12.77
C LEU A 309 10.75 -26.66 13.69
N PRO A 310 11.59 -26.20 14.65
CA PRO A 310 12.15 -27.11 15.65
C PRO A 310 11.20 -27.34 16.85
N ILE A 311 9.99 -26.76 16.85
CA ILE A 311 9.03 -26.90 17.95
C ILE A 311 8.05 -28.07 17.70
N SER A 312 8.58 -29.28 17.52
CA SER A 312 7.82 -30.50 17.76
C SER A 312 8.64 -31.42 18.65
N PRO A 313 8.20 -31.70 19.89
CA PRO A 313 8.90 -32.62 20.75
C PRO A 313 8.42 -34.03 20.42
N THR A 314 9.01 -34.70 19.44
CA THR A 314 9.10 -36.17 19.40
C THR A 314 9.91 -36.64 18.19
N GLY A 315 10.95 -37.44 18.45
CA GLY A 315 11.46 -38.40 17.48
C GLY A 315 12.94 -38.25 17.15
N CYS A 316 13.79 -38.87 17.97
CA CYS A 316 15.08 -39.39 17.53
C CYS A 316 14.98 -40.06 16.15
N GLN A 317 15.87 -39.73 15.22
CA GLN A 317 16.53 -40.72 14.36
C GLN A 317 17.86 -40.09 13.90
N VAL A 318 18.91 -40.68 14.44
CA VAL A 318 20.32 -40.56 14.09
C VAL A 318 20.51 -40.66 12.58
N TYR A 319 21.23 -39.70 11.97
CA TYR A 319 21.92 -39.93 10.70
C TYR A 319 23.43 -39.85 10.97
N SER A 320 24.04 -41.02 11.09
CA SER A 320 25.49 -41.20 11.08
C SER A 320 25.96 -41.31 9.63
N PRO A 321 27.10 -40.73 9.24
CA PRO A 321 27.61 -40.84 7.88
C PRO A 321 28.41 -42.15 7.71
N SER A 322 28.06 -42.89 6.67
CA SER A 322 28.94 -43.83 5.97
C SER A 322 28.76 -43.63 4.47
#